data_AF-A0A9D4K0T9-F1
#
_entry.id   AF-A0A9D4K0T9-F1
#
_cell.length_a   1.000
_cell.length_b   1.000
_cell.length_c   1.000
_cell.angle_alpha   90.00
_cell.angle_beta   90.00
_cell.angle_gamma   90.00
#
_symmetry.space_group_name_H-M   'P 1'
#
loop_
_entity.id
_entity.type
_entity.pdbx_description
1 polymer ?
#
loop_
_entity_poly.entity_id
_entity_poly.type
_entity_poly.pdbx_seq_one_letter_code
_entity_poly.pdbx_strand_id
1 'polypeptide(L)'
;MYPALSNYRYVVSRLSNYRYVVSRLSNYRYVVSRPFKLPICISGVGLGSVYIPAISAISFYFNERLPLASGIAASGVGVGNFLYPPVIRWLVITFDWKSSFLVLGGLTLNICVLGALIRPVKRMDIPEKQPVLDFTSV
;
A
#
# COMPACT_ATOMS: atom_id res chain seq x y z
N MET A 1 43.40 -15.78 -51.14
CA MET A 1 43.69 -15.56 -49.70
C MET A 1 42.96 -14.26 -49.34
N TYR A 2 41.70 -14.20 -48.89
CA TYR A 2 41.22 -14.31 -47.50
C TYR A 2 39.66 -14.38 -47.43
N PRO A 3 38.98 -15.39 -48.00
CA PRO A 3 37.51 -15.51 -47.89
C PRO A 3 37.01 -15.78 -46.46
N ALA A 4 37.88 -16.16 -45.52
CA ALA A 4 37.53 -16.43 -44.12
C ALA A 4 37.33 -15.15 -43.26
N LEU A 5 37.95 -14.03 -43.63
CA LEU A 5 37.91 -12.79 -42.83
C LEU A 5 36.55 -12.07 -42.94
N SER A 6 35.85 -12.17 -44.07
CA SER A 6 34.51 -11.59 -44.24
C SER A 6 33.47 -12.31 -43.38
N ASN A 7 33.53 -13.66 -43.35
CA ASN A 7 32.67 -14.49 -42.51
C ASN A 7 32.90 -14.22 -41.01
N TYR A 8 34.16 -14.07 -40.58
CA TYR A 8 34.46 -13.76 -39.18
C TYR A 8 33.87 -12.41 -38.74
N ARG A 9 34.03 -11.36 -39.57
CA ARG A 9 33.46 -10.03 -39.27
C ARG A 9 31.92 -10.04 -39.23
N TYR A 10 31.29 -10.83 -40.10
CA TYR A 10 29.84 -11.00 -40.10
C TYR A 10 29.33 -11.68 -38.82
N VAL A 11 29.99 -12.77 -38.40
CA VAL A 11 29.65 -13.48 -37.16
C VAL A 11 29.85 -12.59 -35.93
N VAL A 12 30.97 -11.85 -35.85
CA VAL A 12 31.23 -10.92 -34.75
C VAL A 12 30.22 -9.77 -34.70
N SER A 13 29.82 -9.22 -35.86
CA SER A 13 28.77 -8.17 -35.92
C SER A 13 27.41 -8.69 -35.45
N ARG A 14 27.06 -9.94 -35.79
CA ARG A 14 25.80 -10.56 -35.36
C ARG A 14 25.80 -10.87 -33.86
N LEU A 15 26.92 -11.34 -33.32
CA LEU A 15 27.10 -11.54 -31.88
C LEU A 15 27.04 -10.23 -31.08
N SER A 16 27.63 -9.15 -31.61
CA SER A 16 27.57 -7.82 -31.00
C SER A 16 26.12 -7.28 -30.96
N ASN A 17 25.39 -7.39 -32.08
CA ASN A 17 23.98 -7.02 -32.13
C ASN A 17 23.11 -7.86 -31.19
N TYR A 18 23.37 -9.16 -31.10
CA TYR A 18 22.63 -10.04 -30.20
C TYR A 18 22.84 -9.65 -28.74
N ARG A 19 24.09 -9.35 -28.34
CA ARG A 19 24.42 -8.84 -27.01
C ARG A 19 23.74 -7.50 -26.73
N TYR A 20 23.76 -6.56 -27.67
CA TYR A 20 23.11 -5.26 -27.53
C TYR A 20 21.59 -5.39 -27.33
N VAL A 21 20.93 -6.26 -28.10
CA VAL A 21 19.49 -6.52 -27.99
C VAL A 21 19.15 -7.16 -26.65
N VAL A 22 19.91 -8.18 -26.22
CA VAL A 22 19.73 -8.82 -24.91
C VAL A 22 19.96 -7.81 -23.76
N SER A 23 20.97 -6.96 -23.85
CA SER A 23 21.22 -5.88 -22.89
C SER A 23 20.09 -4.84 -22.88
N ARG A 24 19.51 -4.47 -24.02
CA ARG A 24 18.36 -3.56 -24.10
C ARG A 24 17.12 -4.17 -23.46
N LEU A 25 16.81 -5.43 -23.75
CA LEU A 25 15.65 -6.13 -23.18
C LEU A 25 15.77 -6.26 -21.65
N SER A 26 16.98 -6.55 -21.19
CA SER A 26 17.33 -6.57 -19.77
C SER A 26 17.12 -5.18 -19.13
N ASN A 27 17.67 -4.12 -19.73
CA ASN A 27 17.53 -2.75 -19.24
C ASN A 27 16.08 -2.26 -19.21
N TYR A 28 15.29 -2.57 -20.25
CA TYR A 28 13.89 -2.17 -20.32
C TYR A 28 13.05 -2.80 -19.19
N ARG A 29 13.32 -4.07 -18.88
CA ARG A 29 12.71 -4.74 -17.71
C ARG A 29 13.09 -4.05 -16.41
N TYR A 30 14.34 -3.63 -16.23
CA TYR A 30 14.77 -2.95 -15.01
C TYR A 30 14.21 -1.53 -14.90
N VAL A 31 14.19 -0.76 -16.00
CA VAL A 31 13.66 0.61 -16.03
C VAL A 31 12.16 0.63 -15.76
N VAL A 32 11.40 -0.31 -16.32
CA VAL A 32 9.95 -0.42 -16.07
C VAL A 32 9.65 -1.00 -14.69
N SER A 33 10.42 -1.98 -14.19
CA SER A 33 10.11 -2.64 -12.91
C SER A 33 10.54 -1.86 -11.66
N ARG A 34 11.54 -0.98 -11.78
CA ARG A 34 12.11 -0.22 -10.64
C ARG A 34 11.18 0.83 -10.03
N PRO A 35 10.47 1.68 -10.79
CA PRO A 35 9.69 2.77 -10.19
C PRO A 35 8.40 2.28 -9.50
N PHE A 36 7.87 1.12 -9.86
CA PHE A 36 6.59 0.65 -9.30
C PHE A 36 6.76 -0.22 -8.04
N LYS A 37 7.86 -0.96 -7.89
CA LYS A 37 8.04 -1.89 -6.76
C LYS A 37 8.21 -1.19 -5.40
N LEU A 38 9.01 -0.12 -5.34
CA LEU A 38 9.27 0.63 -4.12
C LEU A 38 8.02 1.28 -3.49
N PRO A 39 7.20 2.05 -4.24
CA PRO A 39 6.00 2.65 -3.66
C PRO A 39 4.99 1.59 -3.22
N ILE A 40 4.84 0.47 -3.92
CA ILE A 40 3.93 -0.61 -3.51
C ILE A 40 4.33 -1.20 -2.14
N CYS A 41 5.62 -1.47 -1.93
CA CYS A 41 6.11 -1.95 -0.64
C CYS A 41 5.85 -0.94 0.48
N ILE A 42 6.15 0.35 0.23
CA ILE A 42 5.99 1.42 1.22
C ILE A 42 4.51 1.64 1.56
N SER A 43 3.64 1.69 0.54
CA SER A 43 2.19 1.83 0.71
C SER A 43 1.60 0.64 1.47
N GLY A 44 2.06 -0.59 1.19
CA GLY A 44 1.61 -1.79 1.91
C GLY A 44 1.96 -1.75 3.40
N VAL A 45 3.19 -1.36 3.74
CA VAL A 45 3.61 -1.20 5.14
C VAL A 45 2.81 -0.08 5.83
N GLY A 46 2.62 1.06 5.16
CA GLY A 46 1.84 2.18 5.69
C GLY A 46 0.38 1.82 5.99
N LEU A 47 -0.29 1.10 5.10
CA LEU A 47 -1.68 0.64 5.29
C LEU A 47 -1.80 -0.25 6.53
N GLY A 48 -0.87 -1.20 6.72
CA GLY A 48 -0.86 -2.07 7.90
C GLY A 48 -0.67 -1.28 9.20
N SER A 49 0.27 -0.34 9.21
CA SER A 49 0.58 0.47 10.39
C SER A 49 -0.55 1.41 10.81
N VAL A 50 -1.40 1.87 9.89
CA VAL A 50 -2.55 2.74 10.21
C VAL A 50 -3.80 1.92 10.55
N TYR A 51 -4.02 0.79 9.88
CA TYR A 51 -5.24 -0.01 10.03
C TYR A 51 -5.33 -0.71 11.39
N ILE A 52 -4.23 -1.29 11.86
CA ILE A 52 -4.16 -2.02 13.14
C ILE A 52 -4.53 -1.12 14.34
N PRO A 53 -3.91 0.06 14.55
CA PRO A 53 -4.25 0.93 15.68
C PRO A 53 -5.65 1.54 15.54
N ALA A 54 -6.13 1.77 14.32
CA ALA A 54 -7.48 2.31 14.11
C ALA A 54 -8.57 1.34 14.61
N ILE A 55 -8.44 0.06 14.29
CA ILE A 55 -9.40 -0.97 14.75
C ILE A 55 -9.25 -1.23 16.25
N SER A 56 -8.01 -1.32 16.75
CA SER A 56 -7.80 -1.58 18.18
C SER A 56 -8.33 -0.45 19.04
N ALA A 57 -8.19 0.82 18.61
CA ALA A 57 -8.76 1.97 19.30
C ALA A 57 -10.28 1.87 19.47
N ILE A 58 -11.02 1.45 18.43
CA ILE A 58 -12.48 1.30 18.50
C ILE A 58 -12.86 0.26 19.57
N SER A 59 -12.14 -0.87 19.61
CA SER A 59 -12.35 -1.94 20.59
C SER A 59 -12.08 -1.51 22.03
N PHE A 60 -11.14 -0.60 22.28
CA PHE A 60 -10.86 -0.09 23.62
C PHE A 60 -11.83 1.01 24.08
N TYR A 61 -12.37 1.80 23.15
CA TYR A 61 -13.28 2.91 23.49
C TYR A 61 -14.74 2.45 23.71
N PHE A 62 -15.20 1.41 23.01
CA PHE A 62 -16.59 0.97 23.07
C PHE A 62 -16.70 -0.53 23.33
N ASN A 63 -16.96 -0.93 24.58
CA ASN A 63 -17.10 -2.34 24.96
C ASN A 63 -18.53 -2.86 24.74
N GLU A 64 -19.55 -2.07 25.10
CA GLU A 64 -20.97 -2.48 25.02
C GLU A 64 -21.61 -2.17 23.65
N ARG A 65 -21.14 -1.13 22.95
CA ARG A 65 -21.64 -0.72 21.62
C ARG A 65 -20.64 -0.90 20.49
N LEU A 66 -19.73 -1.86 20.64
CA LEU A 66 -18.70 -2.19 19.65
C LEU A 66 -19.26 -2.47 18.24
N PRO A 67 -20.35 -3.24 18.07
CA PRO A 67 -20.86 -3.57 16.73
C PRO A 67 -21.38 -2.35 15.97
N LEU A 68 -22.01 -1.40 16.68
CA LEU A 68 -22.50 -0.15 16.08
C LEU A 68 -21.34 0.77 15.69
N ALA A 69 -20.35 0.91 16.57
CA ALA A 69 -19.16 1.72 16.30
C ALA A 69 -18.35 1.17 15.12
N SER A 70 -18.15 -0.15 15.08
CA SER A 70 -17.50 -0.85 13.97
C SER A 70 -18.31 -0.72 12.68
N GLY A 71 -19.64 -0.80 12.74
CA GLY A 71 -20.52 -0.59 11.60
C GLY A 71 -20.41 0.82 10.99
N ILE A 72 -20.33 1.86 11.83
CA ILE A 72 -20.09 3.24 11.38
C ILE A 72 -18.68 3.40 10.80
N ALA A 73 -17.67 2.78 11.41
CA ALA A 73 -16.31 2.81 10.87
C ALA A 73 -16.23 2.12 9.49
N ALA A 74 -16.89 0.96 9.35
CA ALA A 74 -16.95 0.21 8.11
C ALA A 74 -17.73 0.94 7.00
N SER A 75 -18.81 1.65 7.35
CA SER A 75 -19.55 2.46 6.37
C SER A 75 -18.70 3.61 5.82
N GLY A 76 -17.82 4.20 6.66
CA GLY A 76 -16.83 5.19 6.22
C GLY A 76 -15.87 4.67 5.15
N VAL A 77 -15.42 3.41 5.26
CA VAL A 77 -14.60 2.76 4.23
C VAL A 77 -15.37 2.63 2.92
N GLY A 78 -16.64 2.21 2.98
CA GLY A 78 -17.51 2.09 1.81
C GLY A 78 -17.71 3.43 1.08
N VAL A 79 -18.03 4.49 1.83
CA VAL A 79 -18.20 5.84 1.27
C VAL A 79 -16.89 6.37 0.69
N GLY A 80 -15.76 6.15 1.38
CA GLY A 80 -14.43 6.49 0.88
C GLY A 80 -14.15 5.83 -0.46
N ASN A 81 -14.33 4.51 -0.56
CA ASN A 81 -14.11 3.76 -1.80
C ASN A 81 -15.01 4.21 -2.95
N PHE A 82 -16.23 4.69 -2.66
CA PHE A 82 -17.13 5.21 -3.68
C PHE A 82 -16.73 6.61 -4.17
N LEU A 83 -16.32 7.49 -3.26
CA LEU A 83 -15.98 8.88 -3.56
C LEU A 83 -14.55 9.03 -4.12
N TYR A 84 -13.64 8.14 -3.75
CA TYR A 84 -12.23 8.20 -4.12
C TYR A 84 -11.95 8.13 -5.63
N PRO A 85 -12.53 7.21 -6.42
CA PRO A 85 -12.31 7.14 -7.88
C PRO A 85 -12.69 8.43 -8.64
N PRO A 86 -13.89 9.02 -8.48
CA PRO A 86 -14.24 10.23 -9.20
C PRO A 86 -13.40 11.44 -8.77
N VAL A 87 -13.04 11.53 -7.48
CA VAL A 87 -12.15 12.59 -6.96
C VAL A 87 -10.77 12.51 -7.59
N ILE A 88 -10.16 11.33 -7.62
CA ILE A 88 -8.85 11.12 -8.26
C ILE A 88 -8.91 11.47 -9.74
N ARG A 89 -9.94 11.01 -10.44
CA ARG A 89 -10.09 11.29 -11.87
C ARG A 89 -10.13 12.79 -12.12
N TRP A 90 -10.87 13.55 -11.31
CA TRP A 90 -10.93 15.00 -11.41
C TRP A 90 -9.58 15.67 -11.12
N LEU A 91 -8.86 15.18 -10.09
CA LEU A 91 -7.52 15.67 -9.72
C LEU A 91 -6.51 15.46 -10.85
N VAL A 92 -6.50 14.28 -11.47
CA VAL A 92 -5.55 13.92 -12.54
C VAL A 92 -5.79 14.76 -13.79
N ILE A 93 -7.05 15.03 -14.13
CA ILE A 93 -7.41 15.88 -15.29
C ILE A 93 -6.92 17.32 -15.08
N THR A 94 -6.91 17.81 -13.83
CA THR A 94 -6.61 19.21 -13.51
C THR A 94 -5.13 19.47 -13.21
N PHE A 95 -4.45 18.54 -12.50
CA PHE A 95 -3.13 18.76 -11.89
C PHE A 95 -2.04 17.79 -12.35
N ASP A 96 -2.28 17.01 -13.41
CA ASP A 96 -1.42 15.90 -13.85
C ASP A 96 -1.36 14.75 -12.81
N TRP A 97 -0.85 13.60 -13.21
CA TRP A 97 -0.76 12.43 -12.35
C TRP A 97 0.20 12.63 -11.18
N LYS A 98 1.35 13.32 -11.40
CA LYS A 98 2.37 13.48 -10.36
C LYS A 98 1.88 14.32 -9.18
N SER A 99 1.30 15.48 -9.47
CA SER A 99 0.81 16.39 -8.42
C SER A 99 -0.42 15.81 -7.72
N SER A 100 -1.24 15.04 -8.44
CA SER A 100 -2.39 14.32 -7.84
C SER A 100 -1.95 13.36 -6.74
N PHE A 101 -0.88 12.59 -6.95
CA PHE A 101 -0.31 11.73 -5.92
C PHE A 101 0.25 12.51 -4.72
N LEU A 102 0.75 13.72 -4.94
CA LEU A 102 1.26 14.60 -3.89
C LEU A 102 0.12 15.12 -2.99
N VAL A 103 -1.00 15.53 -3.60
CA VAL A 103 -2.21 15.93 -2.87
C VAL A 103 -2.82 14.76 -2.09
N LEU A 104 -2.89 13.57 -2.70
CA LEU A 104 -3.34 12.34 -2.03
C LEU A 104 -2.44 11.98 -0.83
N GLY A 105 -1.13 12.14 -0.96
CA GLY A 105 -0.18 12.00 0.15
C GLY A 105 -0.45 12.98 1.29
N GLY A 106 -0.71 14.26 0.96
CA GLY A 106 -1.11 15.28 1.94
C GLY A 106 -2.43 14.96 2.65
N LEU A 107 -3.43 14.45 1.92
CA LEU A 107 -4.69 14.01 2.51
C LEU A 107 -4.47 12.85 3.49
N THR A 108 -3.57 11.93 3.16
CA THR A 108 -3.25 10.78 4.01
C THR A 108 -2.51 11.20 5.28
N LEU A 109 -1.66 12.24 5.20
CA LEU A 109 -0.99 12.81 6.39
C LEU A 109 -1.99 13.41 7.39
N ASN A 110 -3.12 13.96 6.94
CA ASN A 110 -4.17 14.43 7.85
C ASN A 110 -4.77 13.29 8.69
N ILE A 111 -4.87 12.08 8.13
CA ILE A 111 -5.32 10.89 8.87
C ILE A 111 -4.32 10.54 9.97
N CYS A 112 -3.01 10.64 9.71
CA CYS A 112 -1.98 10.44 10.73
C CYS A 112 -2.09 11.47 11.87
N VAL A 113 -2.36 12.74 11.55
CA VAL A 113 -2.56 13.79 12.56
C VAL A 113 -3.79 13.50 13.42
N LEU A 114 -4.91 13.10 12.80
CA LEU A 114 -6.12 12.71 13.51
C LEU A 114 -5.88 11.49 14.40
N GLY A 115 -5.14 10.50 13.92
CA GLY A 115 -4.74 9.32 14.70
C GLY A 115 -3.83 9.66 15.87
N ALA A 116 -2.88 10.59 15.69
CA ALA A 116 -2.03 11.10 16.77
C ALA A 116 -2.81 11.92 17.81
N LEU A 117 -3.92 12.55 17.39
CA LEU A 117 -4.81 13.29 18.28
C LEU A 117 -5.72 12.38 19.12
N ILE A 118 -5.86 11.09 18.75
CA ILE A 118 -6.57 10.11 19.58
C ILE A 118 -5.83 10.00 20.91
N ARG A 119 -6.37 10.66 21.93
CA ARG A 119 -5.82 10.64 23.29
C ARG A 119 -5.80 9.19 23.79
N PRO A 120 -4.72 8.77 24.48
CA PRO A 120 -4.66 7.45 25.10
C PRO A 120 -5.79 7.33 26.12
N VAL A 121 -6.69 6.37 25.89
CA VAL A 121 -7.75 6.05 26.85
C VAL A 121 -7.07 5.51 28.09
N LYS A 122 -7.34 6.16 29.21
CA LYS A 122 -7.01 5.65 30.53
C LYS A 122 -7.51 4.21 30.58
N ARG A 123 -6.60 3.26 30.80
CA ARG A 123 -6.86 1.83 31.00
C ARG A 123 -8.09 1.71 31.89
N MET A 124 -9.26 1.41 31.32
CA MET A 124 -10.35 0.89 32.15
C MET A 124 -9.83 -0.46 32.62
N ASP A 125 -9.71 -0.61 33.93
CA ASP A 125 -9.37 -1.86 34.57
C ASP A 125 -10.23 -2.95 33.95
N ILE A 126 -9.59 -3.82 33.19
CA ILE A 126 -10.22 -5.03 32.67
C ILE A 126 -10.70 -5.74 33.92
N PRO A 127 -12.02 -5.89 34.17
CA PRO A 127 -12.43 -6.78 35.22
C PRO A 127 -11.88 -8.14 34.83
N GLU A 128 -10.98 -8.64 35.68
CA GLU A 128 -10.41 -9.99 35.65
C GLU A 128 -11.47 -10.92 35.07
N LYS A 129 -11.11 -11.52 33.92
CA LYS A 129 -11.84 -12.54 33.19
C LYS A 129 -12.74 -13.32 34.17
N GLN A 130 -14.06 -13.21 34.04
CA GLN A 130 -14.93 -14.10 34.82
C GLN A 130 -14.49 -15.54 34.50
N PRO A 131 -14.27 -16.38 35.52
CA PRO A 131 -13.76 -17.72 35.33
C PRO A 131 -14.68 -18.41 34.33
N VAL A 132 -14.10 -18.85 33.23
CA VAL A 132 -14.75 -19.78 32.30
C VAL A 132 -15.35 -20.87 33.16
N LEU A 133 -16.68 -20.96 33.17
CA LEU A 133 -17.39 -22.02 33.86
C LEU A 133 -16.78 -23.33 33.39
N ASP A 134 -16.06 -23.97 34.30
CA ASP A 134 -15.43 -25.25 34.07
C ASP A 134 -16.56 -26.28 33.98
N PHE A 135 -17.01 -26.55 32.75
CA PHE A 135 -18.04 -27.55 32.46
C PHE A 135 -17.58 -28.99 32.78
N THR A 136 -16.40 -29.15 33.39
CA THR A 136 -15.82 -30.44 33.80
C THR A 136 -16.22 -30.85 35.24
N SER A 137 -17.05 -30.08 35.95
CA SER A 137 -17.50 -30.39 37.32
C SER A 137 -18.96 -30.89 37.43
N VAL A 138 -19.49 -31.56 36.40
CA VAL A 138 -20.77 -32.31 36.46
C VAL A 138 -20.51 -33.78 36.18
#